data_AF-A0A1M3KXK4-F1
#
_entry.id   AF-A0A1M3KXK4-F1
#
_cell.length_a   1.000
_cell.length_b   1.000
_cell.length_c   1.000
_cell.angle_alpha   90.00
_cell.angle_beta   90.00
_cell.angle_gamma   90.00
#
_symmetry.space_group_name_H-M   'P 1'
#
loop_
_entity.id
_entity.type
_entity.pdbx_description
1 polymer ?
#
loop_
_entity_poly.entity_id
_entity_poly.type
_entity_poly.pdbx_seq_one_letter_code
_entity_poly.pdbx_strand_id
1 'polypeptide(L)'
;MIDLTTLRGKRLAAFDYGMARIGVAVCDEFHIVVSTRPVIVNDAATIWTSIQERLAADRIDVLLVGVPRRHDDQKTEIIERIEAFIEELRTRIAIPVMPVDEAFSTKRARELMLVTGMKKKRRQTKGTKDVVAAAIILQDFLKELDYLPKPPSTSP
;
A
#
# COMPACT_ATOMS: atom_id res chain seq x y z
N MET A 1 4.80 -13.11 -8.41
CA MET A 1 5.51 -12.12 -7.58
C MET A 1 5.65 -10.86 -8.41
N ILE A 2 5.23 -9.69 -7.91
CA ILE A 2 5.31 -8.42 -8.67
C ILE A 2 6.78 -7.97 -8.71
N ASP A 3 7.29 -7.66 -9.90
CA ASP A 3 8.62 -7.06 -10.05
C ASP A 3 8.53 -5.57 -9.69
N LEU A 4 9.16 -5.19 -8.57
CA LEU A 4 9.12 -3.82 -8.07
C LEU A 4 9.73 -2.81 -9.05
N THR A 5 10.66 -3.22 -9.90
CA THR A 5 11.27 -2.32 -10.88
C THR A 5 10.28 -1.85 -11.95
N THR A 6 9.22 -2.63 -12.18
CA THR A 6 8.15 -2.34 -13.15
C THR A 6 7.08 -1.37 -12.63
N LEU A 7 7.16 -0.98 -11.36
CA LEU A 7 6.20 -0.06 -10.74
C LEU A 7 6.44 1.41 -11.11
N ARG A 8 7.63 1.76 -11.63
CA ARG A 8 7.90 3.12 -12.11
C ARG A 8 7.00 3.43 -13.30
N GLY A 9 6.38 4.61 -13.32
CA GLY A 9 5.42 4.97 -14.36
C GLY A 9 4.03 4.35 -14.18
N LYS A 10 3.72 3.78 -13.00
CA LYS A 10 2.42 3.21 -12.66
C LYS A 10 1.74 4.02 -11.57
N ARG A 11 0.42 4.18 -11.68
CA ARG A 11 -0.44 4.77 -10.66
C ARG A 11 -0.67 3.78 -9.54
N LEU A 12 -0.33 4.17 -8.32
CA LEU A 12 -0.42 3.29 -7.16
C LEU A 12 -1.53 3.76 -6.22
N ALA A 13 -2.25 2.82 -5.63
CA ALA A 13 -3.11 3.08 -4.48
C ALA A 13 -2.64 2.26 -3.28
N ALA A 14 -2.93 2.74 -2.08
CA ALA A 14 -2.81 1.97 -0.86
C ALA A 14 -4.12 1.97 -0.09
N PHE A 15 -4.49 0.79 0.41
CA PHE A 15 -5.58 0.58 1.33
C PHE A 15 -5.06 0.28 2.74
N ASP A 16 -5.67 0.93 3.72
CA ASP A 16 -5.58 0.56 5.13
C ASP A 16 -6.92 -0.09 5.52
N TYR A 17 -6.91 -1.40 5.73
CA TYR A 17 -8.12 -2.15 6.00
C TYR A 17 -8.54 -2.02 7.46
N GLY A 18 -9.75 -1.50 7.69
CA GLY A 18 -10.42 -1.49 8.98
C GLY A 18 -11.78 -2.19 8.91
N MET A 19 -12.25 -2.71 10.04
CA MET A 19 -13.52 -3.46 10.09
C MET A 19 -14.74 -2.61 9.71
N ALA A 20 -14.71 -1.29 9.96
CA ALA A 20 -15.81 -0.39 9.61
C ALA A 20 -15.56 0.40 8.32
N ARG A 21 -14.29 0.68 8.00
CA ARG A 21 -13.90 1.58 6.91
C ARG A 21 -12.53 1.20 6.37
N ILE A 22 -12.29 1.50 5.11
CA ILE A 22 -11.00 1.34 4.44
C ILE A 22 -10.44 2.72 4.13
N GLY A 23 -9.25 3.01 4.66
CA GLY A 23 -8.50 4.20 4.31
C GLY A 23 -7.94 4.08 2.90
N VAL A 24 -7.93 5.18 2.14
CA VAL A 24 -7.48 5.18 0.74
C VAL A 24 -6.50 6.32 0.50
N ALA A 25 -5.36 6.00 -0.11
CA ALA A 25 -4.42 6.97 -0.65
C ALA A 25 -3.97 6.56 -2.04
N VAL A 26 -3.65 7.53 -2.88
CA VAL A 26 -3.23 7.32 -4.27
C VAL A 26 -2.02 8.18 -4.61
N CYS A 27 -1.27 7.73 -5.62
CA CYS A 27 -0.15 8.46 -6.19
C CYS A 27 -0.13 8.22 -7.70
N ASP A 28 0.17 9.26 -8.47
CA ASP A 28 0.25 9.20 -9.92
C ASP A 28 1.52 8.47 -10.41
N GLU A 29 1.66 8.30 -11.72
CA GLU A 29 2.78 7.63 -12.37
C GLU A 29 4.16 8.25 -12.10
N PHE A 30 4.21 9.52 -11.65
CA PHE A 30 5.45 10.23 -11.34
C PHE A 30 5.92 9.99 -9.90
N HIS A 31 5.06 9.45 -9.04
CA HIS A 31 5.35 9.17 -7.63
C HIS A 31 5.73 10.41 -6.79
N ILE A 32 5.28 11.60 -7.20
CA ILE A 32 5.66 12.87 -6.54
C ILE A 32 4.76 13.19 -5.35
N VAL A 33 3.44 13.05 -5.52
CA VAL A 33 2.44 13.48 -4.51
C VAL A 33 1.55 12.32 -4.11
N VAL A 34 1.57 11.97 -2.82
CA VAL A 34 0.59 11.06 -2.22
C VAL A 34 -0.61 11.86 -1.74
N SER A 35 -1.78 11.55 -2.27
CA SER A 35 -3.04 12.20 -1.92
C SER A 35 -4.00 11.22 -1.28
N THR A 36 -4.65 11.63 -0.20
CA THR A 36 -5.72 10.83 0.41
C THR A 36 -7.01 10.93 -0.38
N ARG A 37 -7.89 9.95 -0.18
CA ARG A 37 -9.26 9.94 -0.69
C ARG A 37 -10.24 9.73 0.47
N PRO A 38 -11.53 10.05 0.29
CA PRO A 38 -12.56 9.64 1.24
C PRO A 38 -12.49 8.13 1.49
N VAL A 39 -12.70 7.76 2.75
CA VAL A 39 -12.72 6.35 3.16
C VAL A 39 -13.85 5.59 2.45
N ILE A 40 -13.63 4.31 2.18
CA ILE A 40 -14.68 3.41 1.71
C ILE A 40 -15.34 2.79 2.94
N VAL A 41 -16.67 2.73 2.99
CA VAL A 41 -17.39 2.05 4.08
C VAL A 41 -17.24 0.55 3.87
N ASN A 42 -16.82 -0.17 4.92
CA ASN A 42 -16.68 -1.62 4.89
C ASN A 42 -18.03 -2.27 5.19
N ASP A 43 -18.95 -2.12 4.26
CA ASP A 43 -20.29 -2.71 4.30
C ASP A 43 -20.41 -3.76 3.20
N ALA A 44 -20.87 -4.97 3.55
CA ALA A 44 -20.86 -6.12 2.65
C ALA A 44 -21.68 -5.90 1.37
N ALA A 45 -22.71 -5.06 1.42
CA ALA A 45 -23.57 -4.79 0.27
C ALA A 45 -22.93 -3.82 -0.73
N THR A 46 -22.03 -2.94 -0.27
CA THR A 46 -21.57 -1.77 -1.06
C THR A 46 -20.04 -1.71 -1.26
N ILE A 47 -19.27 -2.47 -0.49
CA ILE A 47 -17.80 -2.42 -0.47
C ILE A 47 -17.19 -2.65 -1.86
N TRP A 48 -17.64 -3.68 -2.58
CA TRP A 48 -17.02 -4.08 -3.85
C TRP A 48 -17.26 -3.06 -4.96
N THR A 49 -18.49 -2.57 -5.08
CA THR A 49 -18.82 -1.50 -6.02
C THR A 49 -18.01 -0.24 -5.72
N SER A 50 -17.92 0.15 -4.44
CA SER A 50 -17.16 1.33 -4.02
C SER A 50 -15.66 1.22 -4.31
N ILE A 51 -15.06 0.03 -4.10
CA ILE A 51 -13.66 -0.24 -4.43
C ILE A 51 -13.44 -0.14 -5.94
N GLN A 52 -14.28 -0.79 -6.75
CA GLN A 52 -14.13 -0.79 -8.21
C GLN A 52 -14.28 0.61 -8.79
N GLU A 53 -15.29 1.38 -8.34
CA GLU A 53 -15.48 2.77 -8.73
C GLU A 53 -14.27 3.63 -8.35
N ARG A 54 -13.74 3.48 -7.14
CA ARG A 54 -12.55 4.22 -6.67
C ARG A 54 -11.34 3.94 -7.55
N LEU A 55 -11.04 2.66 -7.78
CA LEU A 55 -9.86 2.25 -8.55
C LEU A 55 -9.96 2.69 -10.02
N ALA A 56 -11.16 2.63 -10.61
CA ALA A 56 -11.41 3.09 -11.96
C ALA A 56 -11.30 4.62 -12.09
N ALA A 57 -11.89 5.37 -11.15
CA ALA A 57 -11.88 6.83 -11.17
C ALA A 57 -10.46 7.40 -11.06
N ASP A 58 -9.61 6.82 -10.21
CA ASP A 58 -8.22 7.25 -10.02
C ASP A 58 -7.24 6.60 -11.04
N ARG A 59 -7.74 5.68 -11.90
CA ARG A 59 -6.98 4.91 -12.91
C ARG A 59 -5.79 4.15 -12.30
N ILE A 60 -6.05 3.43 -11.22
CA ILE A 60 -5.00 2.73 -10.47
C ILE A 60 -4.50 1.52 -11.24
N ASP A 61 -3.17 1.39 -11.35
CA ASP A 61 -2.50 0.26 -11.99
C ASP A 61 -2.17 -0.85 -10.99
N VAL A 62 -1.83 -0.51 -9.75
CA VAL A 62 -1.44 -1.47 -8.70
C VAL A 62 -1.99 -1.04 -7.35
N LEU A 63 -2.58 -1.99 -6.63
CA LEU A 63 -3.11 -1.78 -5.28
C LEU A 63 -2.18 -2.38 -4.22
N LEU A 64 -1.80 -1.56 -3.24
CA LEU A 64 -1.11 -1.97 -2.04
C LEU A 64 -2.12 -2.15 -0.89
N VAL A 65 -1.94 -3.16 -0.05
CA VAL A 65 -2.78 -3.36 1.15
C VAL A 65 -1.89 -3.46 2.38
N GLY A 66 -2.07 -2.55 3.33
CA GLY A 66 -1.33 -2.54 4.57
C GLY A 66 -1.61 -3.77 5.43
N VAL A 67 -0.55 -4.43 5.92
CA VAL A 67 -0.65 -5.57 6.84
C VAL A 67 0.15 -5.28 8.12
N PRO A 68 -0.48 -5.29 9.31
CA PRO A 68 0.26 -5.10 10.55
C PRO A 68 1.21 -6.28 10.83
N ARG A 69 2.35 -6.03 11.47
CA ARG A 69 3.27 -7.11 11.87
C ARG A 69 2.63 -8.04 12.90
N ARG A 70 2.81 -9.36 12.71
CA ARG A 70 2.47 -10.42 13.67
C ARG A 70 3.32 -10.27 14.94
N HIS A 71 2.77 -9.67 15.99
CA HIS A 71 3.46 -9.49 17.28
C HIS A 71 2.53 -9.63 18.50
N ASP A 72 1.22 -9.88 18.34
CA ASP A 72 0.26 -9.92 19.44
C ASP A 72 -0.96 -10.76 19.05
N ASP A 73 -1.62 -11.40 20.02
CA ASP A 73 -2.71 -12.36 19.78
C ASP A 73 -3.96 -11.70 19.17
N GLN A 74 -4.28 -10.47 19.59
CA GLN A 74 -5.35 -9.66 18.95
C GLN A 74 -5.04 -9.27 17.50
N LYS A 75 -3.75 -9.25 17.11
CA LYS A 75 -3.39 -8.98 15.72
C LYS A 75 -3.70 -10.16 14.81
N THR A 76 -3.82 -11.37 15.35
CA THR A 76 -4.08 -12.57 14.54
C THR A 76 -5.44 -12.49 13.85
N GLU A 77 -6.51 -12.13 14.57
CA GLU A 77 -7.87 -12.08 13.99
C GLU A 77 -8.02 -10.98 12.91
N ILE A 78 -7.42 -9.81 13.12
CA ILE A 78 -7.43 -8.75 12.11
C ILE A 78 -6.55 -9.11 10.91
N ILE A 79 -5.42 -9.81 11.13
CA ILE A 79 -4.57 -10.30 10.03
C ILE A 79 -5.31 -11.32 9.18
N GLU A 80 -6.00 -12.28 9.80
CA GLU A 80 -6.81 -13.28 9.07
C GLU A 80 -7.87 -12.60 8.19
N ARG A 81 -8.53 -11.55 8.72
CA ARG A 81 -9.49 -10.76 7.94
C ARG A 81 -8.83 -9.99 6.79
N ILE A 82 -7.65 -9.41 7.02
CA ILE A 82 -6.91 -8.70 5.97
C ILE A 82 -6.45 -9.69 4.88
N GLU A 83 -5.97 -10.87 5.27
CA GLU A 83 -5.56 -11.93 4.34
C GLU A 83 -6.75 -12.41 3.49
N ALA A 84 -7.90 -12.67 4.10
CA ALA A 84 -9.13 -13.00 3.38
C ALA A 84 -9.54 -11.86 2.42
N PHE A 85 -9.53 -10.61 2.88
CA PHE A 85 -9.84 -9.45 2.05
C PHE A 85 -8.90 -9.30 0.85
N ILE A 86 -7.60 -9.60 1.01
CA ILE A 86 -6.63 -9.58 -0.08
C ILE A 86 -6.94 -10.65 -1.13
N GLU A 87 -7.30 -11.86 -0.71
CA GLU A 87 -7.69 -12.92 -1.65
C GLU A 87 -8.99 -12.56 -2.39
N GLU A 88 -9.96 -11.97 -1.70
CA GLU A 88 -11.16 -11.46 -2.35
C GLU A 88 -10.85 -10.33 -3.35
N LEU A 89 -9.95 -9.40 -3.01
CA LEU A 89 -9.48 -8.39 -3.96
C LEU A 89 -8.89 -9.06 -5.20
N ARG A 90 -7.95 -10.00 -5.03
CA ARG A 90 -7.30 -10.69 -6.17
C ARG A 90 -8.27 -11.42 -7.10
N THR A 91 -9.42 -11.86 -6.58
CA THR A 91 -10.44 -12.54 -7.38
C THR A 91 -11.42 -11.57 -8.06
N ARG A 92 -11.65 -10.40 -7.46
CA ARG A 92 -12.69 -9.44 -7.89
C ARG A 92 -12.18 -8.25 -8.69
N ILE A 93 -10.88 -7.93 -8.62
CA ILE A 93 -10.27 -6.84 -9.37
C ILE A 93 -9.18 -7.35 -10.30
N ALA A 94 -9.06 -6.70 -11.46
CA ALA A 94 -8.13 -7.12 -12.52
C ALA A 94 -6.69 -6.63 -12.31
N ILE A 95 -6.49 -5.64 -11.43
CA ILE A 95 -5.17 -5.05 -11.18
C ILE A 95 -4.40 -5.84 -10.12
N PRO A 96 -3.06 -5.88 -10.19
CA PRO A 96 -2.24 -6.55 -9.19
C PRO A 96 -2.47 -5.99 -7.77
N VAL A 97 -2.58 -6.90 -6.80
CA VAL A 97 -2.75 -6.60 -5.38
C VAL A 97 -1.55 -7.10 -4.59
N MET A 98 -0.88 -6.18 -3.89
CA MET A 98 0.32 -6.46 -3.12
C MET A 98 0.10 -6.19 -1.63
N PRO A 99 0.21 -7.20 -0.75
CA PRO A 99 0.33 -6.95 0.68
C PRO A 99 1.65 -6.23 0.98
N VAL A 100 1.59 -5.17 1.78
CA VAL A 100 2.75 -4.42 2.26
C VAL A 100 2.70 -4.35 3.78
N ASP A 101 3.71 -4.91 4.45
CA ASP A 101 3.81 -4.82 5.91
C ASP A 101 4.55 -3.56 6.36
N GLU A 102 4.45 -3.19 7.64
CA GLU A 102 5.28 -2.10 8.20
C GLU A 102 6.79 -2.42 8.12
N ALA A 103 7.12 -3.68 7.86
CA ALA A 103 8.46 -4.17 7.68
C ALA A 103 8.95 -4.03 6.24
N PHE A 104 8.18 -3.46 5.30
CA PHE A 104 8.57 -3.50 3.89
C PHE A 104 10.02 -3.01 3.81
N SER A 105 10.78 -3.88 3.18
CA SER A 105 12.19 -3.85 2.91
C SER A 105 12.42 -5.27 2.45
N THR A 106 12.30 -5.42 1.14
CA THR A 106 12.83 -6.60 0.47
C THR A 106 14.24 -6.85 1.01
N LYS A 107 14.67 -8.11 1.08
CA LYS A 107 16.00 -8.45 1.61
C LYS A 107 17.12 -7.57 1.00
N ARG A 108 16.99 -7.24 -0.29
CA ARG A 108 17.83 -6.28 -1.03
C ARG A 108 17.69 -4.81 -0.59
N ALA A 109 16.49 -4.28 -0.36
CA ALA A 109 16.29 -2.92 0.16
C ALA A 109 16.79 -2.79 1.62
N ARG A 110 16.62 -3.84 2.43
CA ARG A 110 17.16 -3.97 3.80
C ARG A 110 18.69 -3.93 3.79
N GLU A 111 19.33 -4.72 2.94
CA GLU A 111 20.79 -4.74 2.77
C GLU A 111 21.33 -3.37 2.34
N LEU A 112 20.65 -2.67 1.42
CA LEU A 112 21.07 -1.34 0.96
C LEU A 112 20.84 -0.23 1.99
N MET A 113 19.75 -0.28 2.78
CA MET A 113 19.50 0.67 3.88
C MET A 113 20.49 0.53 5.05
N LEU A 114 20.97 -0.69 5.32
CA LEU A 114 22.03 -0.95 6.30
C LEU A 114 23.35 -0.30 5.86
N VAL A 115 23.61 -0.25 4.55
CA VAL A 115 24.81 0.40 3.97
C VAL A 115 24.69 1.94 3.97
N THR A 116 23.49 2.51 3.86
CA THR A 116 23.27 3.98 3.78
C THR A 116 22.92 4.66 5.12
N GLY A 117 22.77 3.92 6.22
CA GLY A 117 22.77 4.47 7.59
C GLY A 117 21.47 5.12 8.10
N MET A 118 20.33 4.93 7.44
CA MET A 118 19.06 5.58 7.85
C MET A 118 18.22 4.72 8.82
N LYS A 119 18.03 5.18 10.07
CA LYS A 119 17.08 4.62 11.05
C LYS A 119 15.66 5.17 10.82
N LYS A 120 14.64 4.29 10.78
CA LYS A 120 13.21 4.66 10.72
C LYS A 120 12.82 5.52 11.94
N LYS A 121 12.56 6.83 11.77
CA LYS A 121 11.92 7.70 12.78
C LYS A 121 10.40 7.75 12.52
N ARG A 122 9.61 7.09 13.36
CA ARG A 122 8.14 7.25 13.40
C ARG A 122 7.77 8.27 14.47
N ARG A 123 7.20 9.41 14.09
CA ARG A 123 6.58 10.38 15.01
C ARG A 123 5.06 10.27 14.82
N GLN A 124 4.37 9.70 15.81
CA GLN A 124 2.91 9.52 15.80
C GLN A 124 2.22 10.71 16.48
N THR A 125 1.20 11.27 15.85
CA THR A 125 0.20 12.13 16.48
C THR A 125 -1.19 11.47 16.34
N LYS A 126 -1.82 11.19 17.48
CA LYS A 126 -3.16 10.58 17.62
C LYS A 126 -4.23 11.64 17.38
N GLY A 127 -4.98 11.55 16.29
CA GLY A 127 -6.17 12.37 16.06
C GLY A 127 -6.88 12.11 14.73
N THR A 128 -6.11 11.79 13.67
CA THR A 128 -6.58 11.67 12.27
C THR A 128 -6.25 10.29 11.67
N LYS A 129 -6.40 9.22 12.45
CA LYS A 129 -5.69 7.94 12.22
C LYS A 129 -6.03 7.20 10.91
N ASP A 130 -7.31 7.14 10.50
CA ASP A 130 -7.73 6.19 9.45
C ASP A 130 -7.40 6.66 8.02
N VAL A 131 -7.54 7.97 7.74
CA VAL A 131 -7.19 8.53 6.42
C VAL A 131 -5.68 8.65 6.25
N VAL A 132 -4.96 8.89 7.34
CA VAL A 132 -3.50 9.10 7.32
C VAL A 132 -2.75 7.76 7.17
N ALA A 133 -3.29 6.65 7.67
CA ALA A 133 -2.63 5.35 7.61
C ALA A 133 -2.34 4.89 6.18
N ALA A 134 -3.33 4.95 5.28
CA ALA A 134 -3.16 4.60 3.87
C ALA A 134 -2.10 5.47 3.19
N ALA A 135 -2.05 6.77 3.51
CA ALA A 135 -1.03 7.68 2.98
C ALA A 135 0.37 7.33 3.50
N ILE A 136 0.50 6.98 4.78
CA ILE A 136 1.77 6.53 5.37
C ILE A 136 2.25 5.25 4.68
N ILE A 137 1.36 4.26 4.47
CA ILE A 137 1.68 3.02 3.76
C ILE A 137 2.25 3.33 2.37
N LEU A 138 1.56 4.18 1.59
CA LEU A 138 1.98 4.50 0.24
C LEU A 138 3.30 5.31 0.22
N GLN A 139 3.45 6.29 1.10
CA GLN A 139 4.68 7.08 1.20
C GLN A 139 5.88 6.24 1.61
N ASP A 140 5.72 5.36 2.59
CA ASP A 140 6.81 4.48 3.02
C ASP A 140 7.18 3.51 1.91
N PHE A 141 6.20 2.93 1.21
CA PHE A 141 6.46 2.09 0.04
C PHE A 141 7.23 2.82 -1.07
N LEU A 142 6.82 4.03 -1.43
CA LEU A 142 7.47 4.82 -2.49
C LEU A 142 8.90 5.20 -2.14
N LYS A 143 9.17 5.59 -0.88
CA LYS A 143 10.53 5.84 -0.42
C LYS A 143 11.42 4.62 -0.63
N GLU A 144 10.93 3.44 -0.29
CA GLU A 144 11.68 2.19 -0.47
C GLU A 144 11.90 1.83 -1.93
N LEU A 145 10.90 2.10 -2.78
CA LEU A 145 11.00 1.94 -4.24
C LEU A 145 12.10 2.84 -4.84
N ASP A 146 12.27 4.06 -4.32
CA ASP A 146 13.30 4.99 -4.77
C ASP A 146 14.72 4.57 -4.40
N TYR A 147 14.91 3.80 -3.33
CA TYR A 147 16.20 3.21 -2.98
C TYR A 147 16.55 2.00 -3.86
N LEU A 148 15.61 1.41 -4.60
CA LEU A 148 15.93 0.32 -5.52
C LEU A 148 16.69 0.85 -6.74
N PRO A 149 17.71 0.12 -7.23
CA PRO A 149 18.45 0.53 -8.41
C PRO A 149 17.47 0.79 -9.55
N LYS A 150 17.62 1.97 -10.17
CA LYS A 150 16.83 2.28 -11.37
C LYS A 150 17.19 1.25 -12.44
N PRO A 151 16.21 0.72 -13.19
CA PRO A 151 16.53 -0.10 -14.35
C PRO A 151 17.51 0.68 -15.25
N PRO A 152 18.45 -0.01 -15.91
CA PRO A 152 19.38 0.67 -16.81
C PRO A 152 18.58 1.52 -17.80
N SER A 153 19.01 2.77 -18.01
CA SER A 153 18.35 3.64 -18.98
C SER A 153 18.51 3.00 -20.35
N THR A 154 17.46 2.38 -20.88
CA THR A 154 17.40 2.06 -22.30
C THR A 154 17.14 3.36 -23.03
N SER A 155 18.19 4.14 -23.21
CA SER A 155 18.24 5.10 -24.31
C SER A 155 18.31 4.29 -25.60
N PRO A 156 17.43 4.54 -26.60
CA PRO A 156 17.66 4.06 -27.95
C PRO A 156 18.94 4.67 -28.54
#